data_AF-A0A6L5FV67-F1
#
_entry.id   AF-A0A6L5FV67-F1
#
_cell.length_a   1.000
_cell.length_b   1.000
_cell.length_c   1.000
_cell.angle_alpha   90.00
_cell.angle_beta   90.00
_cell.angle_gamma   90.00
#
_symmetry.space_group_name_H-M   'P 1'
#
loop_
_entity.id
_entity.type
_entity.pdbx_description
1 polymer ?
#
loop_
_entity_poly.entity_id
_entity_poly.type
_entity_poly.pdbx_seq_one_letter_code
_entity_poly.pdbx_strand_id
1 'polypeptide(L)'
;MAICEDCKQEMLTAATCTFDHVSIEGVLHRRVWYGSEPSDWGGRSGKRCGDCGVEPGGFHHPGCDIEHCPGCGRQLISCGCDLNTVWCIGSQVVGQLTGRHPEGAEGQGDA
;
A
#
# COMPACT_ATOMS: atom_id res chain seq x y z
N MET A 1 6.98 -6.06 -17.62
CA MET A 1 6.79 -4.84 -16.82
C MET A 1 5.56 -5.04 -15.99
N ALA A 2 5.67 -4.79 -14.69
CA ALA A 2 4.59 -4.86 -13.72
C ALA A 2 4.41 -3.45 -13.15
N ILE A 3 3.40 -2.74 -13.66
CA ILE A 3 3.03 -1.41 -13.21
C ILE A 3 2.06 -1.57 -12.04
N CYS A 4 2.33 -0.90 -10.93
CA CYS A 4 1.43 -0.87 -9.79
C CYS A 4 0.16 -0.06 -10.14
N GLU A 5 -1.01 -0.64 -9.90
CA GLU A 5 -2.29 0.00 -10.21
C GLU A 5 -2.57 1.23 -9.34
N ASP A 6 -2.03 1.30 -8.12
CA ASP A 6 -2.27 2.42 -7.21
C ASP A 6 -1.30 3.59 -7.45
N CYS A 7 0.02 3.34 -7.46
CA CYS A 7 1.01 4.42 -7.60
C CYS A 7 1.41 4.73 -9.05
N LYS A 8 0.99 3.90 -10.03
CA LYS A 8 1.32 4.03 -11.46
C LYS A 8 2.81 3.98 -11.80
N GLN A 9 3.64 3.46 -10.90
CA GLN A 9 5.09 3.26 -11.11
C GLN A 9 5.40 1.79 -11.42
N GLU A 10 6.55 1.54 -12.07
CA GLU A 10 7.05 0.19 -12.32
C GLU A 10 7.64 -0.43 -11.04
N MET A 11 7.09 -1.56 -10.61
CA MET A 11 7.35 -2.15 -9.29
C MET A 11 8.82 -2.55 -9.07
N LEU A 12 9.49 -3.05 -10.12
CA LEU A 12 10.87 -3.53 -10.00
C LEU A 12 11.92 -2.40 -9.94
N THR A 13 11.55 -1.18 -10.35
CA THR A 13 12.48 -0.05 -10.41
C THR A 13 12.13 1.03 -9.39
N ALA A 14 10.84 1.18 -9.04
CA ALA A 14 10.39 2.09 -8.00
C ALA A 14 11.06 1.77 -6.65
N ALA A 15 11.49 2.82 -5.94
CA ALA A 15 12.08 2.67 -4.61
C ALA A 15 11.00 2.45 -3.53
N THR A 16 9.82 3.04 -3.70
CA THR A 16 8.69 2.99 -2.77
C THR A 16 7.38 3.15 -3.52
N CYS A 17 6.30 2.54 -3.03
CA CYS A 17 4.96 2.94 -3.40
C CYS A 17 4.64 4.32 -2.81
N THR A 18 3.81 5.11 -3.51
CA THR A 18 3.32 6.42 -3.03
C THR A 18 2.03 6.31 -2.21
N PHE A 19 1.38 5.15 -2.22
CA PHE A 19 0.20 4.87 -1.40
C PHE A 19 0.65 4.45 0.00
N ASP A 20 0.57 5.35 0.98
CA ASP A 20 1.21 5.20 2.29
C ASP A 20 0.23 4.93 3.45
N HIS A 21 -1.08 4.97 3.20
CA HIS A 21 -2.12 4.74 4.21
C HIS A 21 -3.13 3.67 3.79
N VAL A 22 -3.77 3.06 4.78
CA VAL A 22 -4.90 2.13 4.62
C VAL A 22 -5.94 2.44 5.69
N SER A 23 -7.23 2.31 5.38
CA SER A 23 -8.28 2.44 6.39
C SER A 23 -8.63 1.08 6.98
N ILE A 24 -8.57 0.99 8.30
CA ILE A 24 -8.97 -0.18 9.08
C ILE A 24 -10.03 0.29 10.07
N GLU A 25 -11.23 -0.29 10.01
CA GLU A 25 -12.33 0.04 10.93
C GLU A 25 -12.68 1.55 10.95
N GLY A 26 -12.50 2.23 9.81
CA GLY A 26 -12.74 3.67 9.67
C GLY A 26 -11.60 4.56 10.20
N VAL A 27 -10.52 3.99 10.72
CA VAL A 27 -9.32 4.70 11.15
C VAL A 27 -8.27 4.63 10.05
N LEU A 28 -7.63 5.76 9.75
CA LEU A 28 -6.52 5.80 8.79
C LEU A 28 -5.23 5.36 9.49
N HIS A 29 -4.65 4.26 9.01
CA HIS A 29 -3.37 3.76 9.47
C HIS A 29 -2.30 3.98 8.41
N ARG A 30 -1.13 4.42 8.85
CA ARG A 30 0.05 4.40 7.99
C ARG A 30 0.49 2.96 7.77
N ARG A 31 0.81 2.62 6.52
CA ARG A 31 1.26 1.27 6.13
C ARG A 31 2.62 0.96 6.74
N VAL A 32 2.93 -0.34 6.83
CA VAL A 32 4.21 -0.82 7.37
C VAL A 32 5.28 -0.73 6.28
N TRP A 33 6.45 -0.24 6.65
CA TRP A 33 7.59 -0.09 5.75
C TRP A 33 8.33 -1.40 5.61
N TYR A 34 8.82 -1.68 4.41
CA TYR A 34 9.62 -2.87 4.18
C TYR A 34 10.94 -2.86 4.97
N GLY A 35 11.21 -3.95 5.67
CA GLY A 35 12.33 -4.12 6.59
C GLY A 35 12.00 -3.80 8.05
N SER A 36 10.80 -3.25 8.33
CA SER A 36 10.31 -3.00 9.69
C SER A 36 9.41 -4.13 10.23
N GLU A 37 9.16 -5.16 9.42
CA GLU A 37 8.42 -6.35 9.84
C GLU A 37 9.19 -7.15 10.91
N PRO A 38 8.49 -7.95 11.73
CA PRO A 38 9.11 -8.83 12.73
C PRO A 38 10.13 -9.79 12.10
N SER A 39 9.75 -10.42 10.99
CA SER A 39 10.61 -11.33 10.21
C SER A 39 11.47 -10.54 9.21
N ASP A 40 12.74 -10.92 9.07
CA ASP A 40 13.61 -10.34 8.04
C ASP A 40 13.39 -11.07 6.71
N TRP A 41 12.70 -10.41 5.79
CA TRP A 41 12.49 -10.86 4.41
C TRP A 41 13.62 -10.44 3.45
N GLY A 42 14.74 -9.94 4.00
CA GLY A 42 15.89 -9.45 3.25
C GLY A 42 16.05 -7.93 3.31
N GLY A 43 15.03 -7.21 3.82
CA GLY A 43 15.03 -5.75 3.91
C GLY A 43 16.15 -5.22 4.79
N ARG A 44 16.43 -5.86 5.92
CA ARG A 44 17.54 -5.45 6.81
C ARG A 44 18.92 -5.70 6.19
N SER A 45 18.97 -6.58 5.20
CA SER A 45 20.18 -6.91 4.43
C SER A 45 20.30 -6.09 3.13
N GLY A 46 19.47 -5.05 2.94
CA GLY A 46 19.53 -4.19 1.75
C GLY A 46 18.87 -4.78 0.50
N LYS A 47 18.24 -5.97 0.58
CA LYS A 47 17.61 -6.62 -0.58
C LYS A 47 16.21 -6.08 -0.79
N ARG A 48 15.85 -5.81 -2.05
CA ARG A 48 14.47 -5.50 -2.45
C ARG A 48 13.50 -6.61 -2.02
N CYS A 49 12.26 -6.24 -1.78
CA CYS A 49 11.19 -7.18 -1.42
C CYS A 49 11.04 -8.23 -2.53
N GLY A 50 11.00 -9.51 -2.12
CA GLY A 50 10.91 -10.63 -3.06
C GLY A 50 9.59 -10.70 -3.84
N ASP A 51 8.53 -10.13 -3.28
CA ASP A 51 7.20 -10.14 -3.88
C ASP A 51 6.94 -8.87 -4.69
N CYS A 52 6.94 -7.71 -4.03
CA CYS A 52 6.56 -6.46 -4.68
C CYS A 52 7.74 -5.64 -5.25
N GLY A 53 8.99 -6.04 -5.05
CA GLY A 53 10.18 -5.37 -5.60
C GLY A 53 10.62 -4.07 -4.93
N VAL A 54 9.93 -3.59 -3.88
CA VAL A 54 10.23 -2.33 -3.20
C VAL A 54 11.62 -2.33 -2.53
N GLU A 55 12.27 -1.17 -2.45
CA GLU A 55 13.52 -1.02 -1.69
C GLU A 55 13.28 -1.04 -0.17
N PRO A 56 14.28 -1.49 0.62
CA PRO A 56 14.25 -1.38 2.07
C PRO A 56 13.92 0.04 2.54
N GLY A 57 13.01 0.15 3.50
CA GLY A 57 12.52 1.43 4.00
C GLY A 57 11.47 2.11 3.12
N GLY A 58 11.03 1.49 2.01
CA GLY A 58 9.88 1.94 1.22
C GLY A 58 8.56 1.33 1.67
N PHE A 59 7.45 1.91 1.23
CA PHE A 59 6.12 1.28 1.33
C PHE A 59 5.95 0.23 0.24
N HIS A 60 5.47 -0.94 0.65
CA HIS A 60 5.12 -2.02 -0.27
C HIS A 60 4.11 -1.55 -1.33
N HIS A 61 4.11 -2.16 -2.50
CA HIS A 61 3.00 -1.99 -3.44
C HIS A 61 1.77 -2.77 -2.93
N PRO A 62 0.55 -2.24 -3.04
CA PRO A 62 -0.65 -2.94 -2.58
C PRO A 62 -0.76 -4.34 -3.20
N GLY A 63 -1.18 -5.31 -2.40
CA GLY A 63 -1.20 -6.72 -2.78
C GLY A 63 0.04 -7.52 -2.36
N CYS A 64 1.03 -6.90 -1.72
CA CYS A 64 2.25 -7.57 -1.26
C CYS A 64 1.97 -8.63 -0.17
N ASP A 65 2.51 -9.83 -0.32
CA ASP A 65 2.38 -10.94 0.64
C ASP A 65 3.28 -10.78 1.89
N ILE A 66 4.32 -9.97 1.81
CA ILE A 66 5.22 -9.67 2.92
C ILE A 66 4.66 -8.56 3.81
N GLU A 67 3.82 -7.68 3.26
CA GLU A 67 3.35 -6.51 3.99
C GLU A 67 2.47 -6.90 5.18
N HIS A 68 2.79 -6.34 6.34
CA HIS A 68 2.01 -6.51 7.55
C HIS A 68 0.93 -5.43 7.70
N CYS A 69 -0.24 -5.86 8.16
CA CYS A 69 -1.35 -5.02 8.55
C CYS A 69 -0.93 -4.13 9.73
N PRO A 70 -1.03 -2.80 9.62
CA PRO A 70 -0.67 -1.89 10.72
C PRO A 70 -1.66 -1.96 11.90
N GLY A 71 -2.85 -2.53 11.71
CA GLY A 71 -3.84 -2.70 12.79
C GLY A 71 -3.59 -3.95 13.64
N CYS A 72 -3.45 -5.12 13.00
CA CYS A 72 -3.34 -6.40 13.72
C CYS A 72 -1.99 -7.12 13.61
N GLY A 73 -1.05 -6.61 12.80
CA GLY A 73 0.29 -7.18 12.62
C GLY A 73 0.37 -8.48 11.80
N ARG A 74 -0.75 -9.02 11.32
CA ARG A 74 -0.79 -10.16 10.38
C ARG A 74 -0.55 -9.68 8.95
N GLN A 75 -0.43 -10.57 7.97
CA GLN A 75 -0.34 -10.21 6.56
C GLN A 75 -1.53 -9.32 6.12
N LEU A 76 -1.25 -8.16 5.51
CA LEU A 76 -2.28 -7.16 5.17
C LEU A 76 -3.33 -7.72 4.21
N ILE A 77 -2.89 -8.41 3.15
CA ILE A 77 -3.77 -8.95 2.10
C ILE A 77 -4.73 -10.05 2.58
N SER A 78 -4.46 -10.66 3.74
CA SER A 78 -5.25 -11.78 4.27
C SER A 78 -5.69 -11.56 5.71
N CYS A 79 -5.50 -10.36 6.27
CA CYS A 79 -5.93 -10.08 7.63
C CYS A 79 -7.47 -9.99 7.67
N GLY A 80 -8.06 -10.39 8.79
CA GLY A 80 -9.52 -10.28 9.00
C GLY A 80 -9.97 -8.89 9.46
N CYS A 81 -9.12 -7.88 9.36
CA CYS A 81 -9.49 -6.49 9.65
C CYS A 81 -10.50 -6.01 8.61
N ASP A 82 -11.44 -5.15 9.02
CA ASP A 82 -12.35 -4.49 8.09
C ASP A 82 -11.60 -3.41 7.32
N LEU A 83 -11.02 -3.81 6.18
CA LEU A 83 -10.27 -2.96 5.26
C LEU A 83 -11.25 -2.22 4.36
N ASN A 84 -11.35 -0.90 4.55
CA ASN A 84 -12.13 -0.05 3.67
C ASN A 84 -11.22 0.60 2.63
N THR A 85 -11.62 0.54 1.36
CA THR A 85 -10.89 1.20 0.28
C THR A 85 -11.02 2.71 0.43
N VAL A 86 -9.91 3.34 0.77
CA VAL A 86 -9.79 4.80 0.87
C VAL A 86 -8.80 5.30 -0.15
N TRP A 87 -9.21 6.29 -0.93
CA TRP A 87 -8.32 7.01 -1.81
C TRP A 87 -7.67 8.12 -1.01
N CYS A 88 -6.34 8.04 -0.91
CA CYS A 88 -5.55 9.07 -0.26
C CYS A 88 -4.63 9.73 -1.28
N ILE A 89 -4.56 11.05 -1.28
CA ILE A 89 -3.47 11.79 -1.93
C ILE A 89 -2.54 12.25 -0.82
N GLY A 90 -1.43 11.52 -0.63
CA GLY A 90 -0.60 11.64 0.56
C GLY A 90 -1.37 11.23 1.83
N SER A 91 -1.29 12.01 2.90
CA SER A 91 -1.99 11.73 4.17
C SER A 91 -3.44 12.23 4.22
N GLN A 92 -4.01 12.71 3.11
CA GLN A 92 -5.38 13.23 3.07
C GLN A 92 -6.29 12.23 2.35
N VAL A 93 -7.34 11.77 3.05
CA VAL A 93 -8.42 10.98 2.43
C VAL A 93 -9.17 11.91 1.47
N VAL A 94 -9.07 11.62 0.17
CA VAL A 94 -9.78 12.34 -0.89
C VAL A 94 -11.05 11.61 -1.35
N GLY A 95 -11.23 10.36 -0.91
CA GLY A 95 -12.46 9.61 -1.11
C GLY A 95 -12.50 8.33 -0.28
N GLN A 96 -13.69 7.95 0.17
CA GLN A 96 -13.98 6.66 0.81
C GLN A 96 -15.02 5.94 -0.04
N LEU A 97 -14.69 4.79 -0.62
CA LEU A 97 -15.67 3.97 -1.31
C LEU A 97 -16.16 2.89 -0.36
N THR A 98 -17.42 2.98 0.07
CA THR A 98 -18.14 1.86 0.68
C THR A 98 -18.61 0.92 -0.45
N GLY A 99 -17.66 0.23 -1.10
CA GLY A 99 -17.96 -0.71 -2.19
C GLY A 99 -16.96 -0.66 -3.36
N ARG A 100 -16.97 -1.72 -4.19
CA ARG A 100 -16.03 -1.97 -5.29
C ARG A 100 -15.87 -0.75 -6.22
N HIS A 101 -14.61 -0.44 -6.52
CA HIS A 101 -14.12 0.61 -7.42
C HIS A 101 -15.02 0.82 -8.66
N PRO A 102 -15.54 2.03 -8.95
CA PRO A 102 -16.01 2.34 -10.29
C PRO A 102 -14.78 2.55 -11.18
N GLU A 103 -14.70 1.81 -12.26
CA GLU A 103 -13.78 2.09 -13.36
C GLU A 103 -14.08 3.52 -13.88
N GLY A 104 -13.10 4.43 -13.85
CA GLY A 104 -13.17 5.70 -14.60
C GLY A 104 -13.49 7.00 -13.84
N ALA A 105 -12.85 7.27 -12.69
CA ALA A 105 -12.83 8.64 -12.15
C ALA A 105 -11.81 9.52 -12.92
N GLU A 106 -12.12 9.79 -14.19
CA GLU A 106 -11.52 10.89 -14.94
C GLU A 106 -12.34 12.16 -14.67
N GLY A 107 -11.67 13.23 -14.22
CA GLY A 107 -12.11 14.60 -14.48
C GLY A 107 -12.90 15.32 -13.38
N GLN A 108 -12.28 16.36 -12.82
CA GLN A 108 -12.82 17.69 -12.51
C GLN A 108 -11.58 18.53 -12.15
N GLY A 109 -11.08 19.51 -12.91
CA GLY A 109 -11.78 20.44 -13.80
C GLY A 109 -12.18 21.67 -12.98
N ASP A 110 -11.21 22.40 -12.44
CA ASP A 110 -11.45 23.66 -11.73
C ASP A 110 -11.87 24.75 -12.72
N ALA A 111 -12.99 25.40 -12.40
CA ALA A 111 -13.57 26.54 -13.10
C ALA A 111 -12.88 27.87 -12.74
#